data_AF-A0A8T2J102-F1
#
_entry.id   AF-A0A8T2J102-F1
#
_cell.length_a   1.000
_cell.length_b   1.000
_cell.length_c   1.000
_cell.angle_alpha   90.00
_cell.angle_beta   90.00
_cell.angle_gamma   90.00
#
_symmetry.space_group_name_H-M   'P 1'
#
loop_
_entity.id
_entity.type
_entity.pdbx_description
1 polymer ?
#
loop_
_entity_poly.entity_id
_entity_poly.type
_entity_poly.pdbx_seq_one_letter_code
_entity_poly.pdbx_strand_id
1 'polypeptide(L)'
;MVHLCYLLTFAVLGHIASARVPFTIGEFLSVNGFSWSNCDGESLPGKIKSLSISPDPISIPGPLTASAVLETSVALTSPVTVR
;
A
#
# COMPACT_ATOMS: atom_id res chain seq x y z
N MET A 1 12.56 -54.23 -0.81
CA MET A 1 11.65 -53.32 -0.08
C MET A 1 12.24 -51.90 -0.04
N VAL A 2 12.52 -51.29 -1.21
CA VAL A 2 13.02 -49.89 -1.31
C VAL A 2 12.49 -49.22 -2.59
N HIS A 3 12.31 -49.99 -3.66
CA HIS A 3 11.71 -49.52 -4.92
C HIS A 3 10.21 -49.20 -4.84
N LEU A 4 9.47 -49.83 -3.92
CA LEU A 4 8.01 -49.58 -3.79
C LEU A 4 7.71 -48.23 -3.11
N CYS A 5 8.67 -47.65 -2.38
CA CYS A 5 8.50 -46.34 -1.72
C CYS A 5 8.68 -45.17 -2.71
N TYR A 6 9.54 -45.35 -3.73
CA TYR A 6 9.86 -44.30 -4.70
C TYR A 6 8.72 -44.02 -5.69
N LEU A 7 7.83 -44.99 -5.92
CA LEU A 7 6.70 -44.81 -6.84
C LEU A 7 5.50 -44.09 -6.19
N LEU A 8 5.42 -44.05 -4.86
CA LEU A 8 4.36 -43.33 -4.14
C LEU A 8 4.62 -41.82 -4.05
N THR A 9 5.82 -41.33 -4.36
CA THR A 9 6.15 -39.90 -4.34
C THR A 9 5.81 -39.18 -5.65
N PHE A 10 5.68 -39.88 -6.79
CA PHE A 10 5.36 -39.24 -8.07
C PHE A 10 3.86 -39.00 -8.31
N ALA A 11 2.98 -39.59 -7.51
CA ALA A 11 1.54 -39.37 -7.63
C ALA A 11 1.06 -38.03 -7.04
N VAL A 12 1.95 -37.24 -6.42
CA VAL A 12 1.66 -35.88 -5.90
C VAL A 12 2.31 -34.81 -6.80
N LEU A 13 2.37 -35.04 -8.11
CA LEU A 13 2.57 -33.97 -9.10
C LEU A 13 1.41 -33.96 -10.11
N GLY A 14 0.18 -34.00 -9.59
CA GLY A 14 -1.03 -33.76 -10.37
C GLY A 14 -1.71 -32.51 -9.86
N HIS A 15 -1.81 -31.49 -10.72
CA HIS A 15 -2.62 -30.27 -10.56
C HIS A 15 -2.00 -29.09 -9.80
N ILE A 16 -0.99 -28.46 -10.39
CA ILE A 16 -1.02 -26.98 -10.41
C ILE A 16 -1.90 -26.61 -11.59
N ALA A 17 -3.22 -26.60 -11.36
CA ALA A 17 -4.10 -25.88 -12.25
C ALA A 17 -3.66 -24.41 -12.13
N SER A 18 -3.04 -23.88 -13.19
CA SER A 18 -2.88 -22.44 -13.35
C SER A 18 -4.29 -21.87 -13.44
N ALA A 19 -4.83 -21.47 -12.28
CA ALA A 19 -6.02 -20.67 -12.23
C ALA A 19 -5.64 -19.35 -12.91
N ARG A 20 -6.09 -19.17 -14.16
CA ARG A 20 -6.20 -17.83 -14.71
C ARG A 20 -7.19 -17.12 -13.80
N VAL A 21 -6.68 -16.32 -12.87
CA VAL A 21 -7.53 -15.40 -12.10
C VAL A 21 -8.07 -14.43 -13.14
N PRO A 22 -9.38 -14.46 -13.45
CA PRO A 22 -9.94 -13.45 -14.32
C PRO A 22 -9.73 -12.10 -13.63
N PHE A 23 -8.96 -11.22 -14.26
CA PHE A 23 -8.88 -9.82 -13.85
C PHE A 23 -10.27 -9.22 -14.08
N THR A 24 -11.10 -9.21 -13.03
CA THR A 24 -12.40 -8.56 -13.04
C THR A 24 -12.16 -7.06 -13.06
N ILE A 25 -12.83 -6.34 -13.97
CA ILE A 25 -12.77 -4.87 -14.13
C ILE A 25 -13.57 -4.19 -12.98
N GLY A 26 -13.36 -4.66 -11.75
CA GLY A 26 -14.02 -4.27 -10.52
C GLY A 26 -13.22 -4.70 -9.28
N GLU A 27 -11.91 -4.88 -9.45
CA GLU A 27 -11.00 -5.17 -8.34
C GLU A 27 -10.91 -3.94 -7.44
N PHE A 28 -11.53 -4.03 -6.26
CA PHE A 28 -11.34 -3.05 -5.20
C PHE A 28 -9.91 -3.18 -4.69
N LEU A 29 -9.10 -2.13 -4.89
CA LEU A 29 -7.76 -2.07 -4.31
C LEU A 29 -7.89 -1.73 -2.82
N SER A 30 -7.19 -2.48 -1.98
CA SER A 30 -7.12 -2.26 -0.54
C SER A 30 -5.71 -1.81 -0.18
N VAL A 31 -5.56 -0.61 0.36
CA VAL A 31 -4.28 -0.13 0.91
C VAL A 31 -4.33 -0.26 2.41
N ASN A 32 -3.48 -1.12 2.97
CA ASN A 32 -3.47 -1.44 4.39
C ASN A 32 -2.29 -0.76 5.07
N GLY A 33 -2.48 -0.30 6.31
CA GLY A 33 -1.38 0.15 7.15
C GLY A 33 -0.67 1.38 6.58
N PHE A 34 -1.45 2.35 6.09
CA PHE A 34 -0.92 3.61 5.57
C PHE A 34 0.03 4.24 6.60
N SER A 35 1.26 4.49 6.15
CA SER A 35 2.32 5.09 6.95
C SER A 35 3.08 6.10 6.11
N TRP A 36 3.55 7.16 6.76
CA TRP A 36 4.21 8.29 6.11
C TRP A 36 5.23 8.92 7.06
N SER A 37 6.17 9.66 6.50
CA SER A 37 7.15 10.46 7.22
C SER A 37 7.62 11.64 6.36
N ASN A 38 8.20 12.66 6.98
CA ASN A 38 8.82 13.78 6.24
C ASN A 38 10.16 13.32 5.62
N CYS A 39 10.45 13.72 4.38
CA CYS A 39 11.65 13.30 3.64
C CYS A 39 12.96 13.86 4.23
N ASP A 40 13.02 15.17 4.52
CA ASP A 40 14.28 15.89 4.75
C ASP A 40 14.45 16.46 6.17
N GLY A 41 13.82 15.84 7.17
CA GLY A 41 13.98 16.20 8.58
C GLY A 41 13.65 17.67 8.86
N GLU A 42 14.63 18.43 9.40
CA GLU A 42 14.51 19.86 9.77
C GLU A 42 14.95 20.84 8.66
N SER A 43 15.36 20.36 7.48
CA SER A 43 15.98 21.22 6.47
C SER A 43 14.98 22.05 5.64
N LEU A 44 13.72 21.61 5.57
CA LEU A 44 12.66 22.31 4.86
C LEU A 44 11.92 23.29 5.78
N PRO A 45 11.45 24.43 5.26
CA PRO A 45 10.75 25.45 6.05
C PRO A 45 9.32 25.02 6.43
N GLY A 46 8.85 23.84 6.00
CA GLY A 46 7.53 23.32 6.27
C GLY A 46 7.58 21.84 6.64
N LYS A 47 6.74 21.45 7.59
CA LYS A 47 6.64 20.09 8.14
C LYS A 47 5.20 19.68 8.33
N ILE A 48 4.91 18.42 8.07
CA ILE A 48 3.67 17.81 8.54
C ILE A 48 3.97 17.26 9.94
N LYS A 49 3.19 17.70 10.94
CA LYS A 49 3.28 17.22 12.34
C LYS A 49 2.42 16.00 12.57
N SER A 50 1.24 15.98 11.96
CA SER A 50 0.36 14.83 11.94
C SER A 50 -0.41 14.76 10.61
N LEU A 51 -0.64 13.55 10.14
CA LEU A 51 -1.52 13.25 9.01
C LEU A 51 -2.21 11.94 9.34
N SER A 52 -3.53 11.94 9.25
CA SER A 52 -4.40 10.81 9.51
C SER A 52 -5.28 10.58 8.29
N ILE A 53 -5.34 9.32 7.84
CA ILE A 53 -6.18 8.86 6.74
C ILE A 53 -7.11 7.78 7.27
N SER A 54 -8.38 7.82 6.88
CA SER A 54 -9.41 6.85 7.26
C SER A 54 -10.35 6.60 6.06
N PRO A 55 -10.89 5.38 5.89
CA PRO A 55 -10.72 4.19 6.73
C PRO A 55 -9.38 3.46 6.52
N ASP A 56 -8.98 2.63 7.48
CA ASP A 56 -7.94 1.60 7.32
C ASP A 56 -8.62 0.22 7.42
N PRO A 57 -8.57 -0.62 6.37
CA PRO A 57 -7.88 -0.39 5.10
C PRO A 57 -8.61 0.58 4.17
N ILE A 58 -7.84 1.32 3.37
CA ILE A 58 -8.35 2.25 2.36
C ILE A 58 -8.86 1.46 1.16
N SER A 59 -10.15 1.64 0.82
CA SER A 59 -10.76 1.02 -0.35
C SER A 59 -10.73 1.96 -1.55
N ILE A 60 -10.27 1.47 -2.71
CA ILE A 60 -10.27 2.21 -3.98
C ILE A 60 -11.05 1.41 -5.03
N PRO A 61 -12.11 1.98 -5.63
CA PRO A 61 -12.67 3.30 -5.33
C PRO A 61 -13.40 3.33 -3.98
N GLY A 62 -13.49 4.49 -3.36
CA GLY A 62 -14.18 4.67 -2.08
C GLY A 62 -13.97 6.06 -1.47
N PRO A 63 -14.79 6.44 -0.49
CA PRO A 63 -14.61 7.69 0.25
C PRO A 63 -13.35 7.63 1.12
N LEU A 64 -12.70 8.79 1.28
CA LEU A 64 -11.53 8.96 2.13
C LEU A 64 -11.68 10.20 2.99
N THR A 65 -11.32 10.08 4.26
CA THR A 65 -11.16 11.21 5.18
C THR A 65 -9.67 11.44 5.40
N ALA A 66 -9.22 12.68 5.17
CA ALA A 66 -7.85 13.10 5.42
C ALA A 66 -7.84 14.31 6.36
N SER A 67 -6.99 14.24 7.39
CA SER A 67 -6.77 15.32 8.35
C SER A 67 -5.28 15.53 8.53
N ALA A 68 -4.82 16.78 8.54
CA ALA A 68 -3.40 17.11 8.68
C ALA A 68 -3.18 18.32 9.59
N VAL A 69 -2.08 18.29 10.34
CA VAL A 69 -1.53 19.45 11.06
C VAL A 69 -0.16 19.77 10.45
N LEU A 70 -0.02 21.01 10.01
CA LEU A 70 1.18 21.50 9.34
C LEU A 70 1.81 22.62 10.16
N GLU A 71 3.13 22.71 10.11
CA GLU A 71 3.93 23.79 10.68
C GLU A 71 4.83 24.37 9.60
N THR A 72 4.89 25.70 9.50
CA THR A 72 5.74 26.40 8.54
C THR A 72 6.47 27.56 9.21
N SER A 73 7.76 27.70 8.96
CA SER A 73 8.60 28.82 9.45
C SER A 73 8.56 30.05 8.54
N VAL A 74 8.01 29.91 7.34
CA VAL A 74 7.83 31.01 6.37
C VAL A 74 6.35 31.12 5.99
N ALA A 75 5.92 32.32 5.62
CA ALA A 75 4.56 32.54 5.13
C ALA A 75 4.37 31.87 3.76
N LEU A 76 3.38 30.99 3.64
CA LEU A 76 2.94 30.47 2.36
C LEU A 76 2.07 31.52 1.67
N THR A 77 2.61 32.15 0.64
CA THR A 77 1.92 33.18 -0.16
C THR A 77 1.74 32.73 -1.60
N SER A 78 0.79 33.32 -2.31
CA SER A 78 0.55 33.01 -3.72
C SER A 78 1.52 33.77 -4.64
N PRO A 79 2.11 33.12 -5.66
CA PRO A 79 2.11 31.67 -5.89
C PRO A 79 3.04 30.96 -4.90
N VAL A 80 2.66 29.76 -4.45
CA VAL A 80 3.51 28.93 -3.59
C VAL A 80 4.62 28.33 -4.45
N THR A 81 5.85 28.76 -4.24
CA THR A 81 7.02 28.15 -4.90
C THR A 81 7.27 26.77 -4.30
N VAL A 82 7.11 25.73 -5.11
CA VAL A 82 7.62 24.38 -4.83
C VAL A 82 8.99 24.28 -5.48
N ARG A 83 10.03 23.92 -4.71
CA ARG A 83 11.38 23.65 -5.24
C ARG A 83 11.55 22.16 -5.45
#